data_AF-A0A520PGC1-F1
#
_entry.id   AF-A0A520PGC1-F1
#
_cell.length_a   1.000
_cell.length_b   1.000
_cell.length_c   1.000
_cell.angle_alpha   90.00
_cell.angle_beta   90.00
_cell.angle_gamma   90.00
#
_symmetry.space_group_name_H-M   'P 1'
#
loop_
_entity.id
_entity.type
_entity.pdbx_description
1 polymer ?
#
loop_
_entity_poly.entity_id
_entity_poly.type
_entity_poly.pdbx_seq_one_letter_code
_entity_poly.pdbx_strand_id
1 'polypeptide(L)'
;MNAVVNEDNTQGESKEERQMSKAASLAMELSKEKKRMQEEFDELQAQFEEVSPSTPSGGPDSYLKWIGVFSAVLGIFLQNAGLSIFGQLFYIVGAISWTAVGFYWNDKAVMLGSVIPATATAMNLMQNTFIKF
;
A
#
# COMPACT_ATOMS: atom_id res chain seq x y z
N MET A 1 40.64 1.93 -59.84
CA MET A 1 39.63 2.41 -58.87
C MET A 1 39.25 1.20 -58.01
N ASN A 2 39.90 1.00 -56.85
CA ASN A 2 39.55 0.01 -55.78
C ASN A 2 40.67 -0.05 -54.70
N ALA A 3 41.03 1.07 -54.09
CA ALA A 3 42.06 1.07 -53.03
C ALA A 3 41.77 2.02 -51.85
N VAL A 4 40.55 2.59 -51.76
CA VAL A 4 40.19 3.57 -50.72
C VAL A 4 39.11 3.04 -49.76
N VAL A 5 38.65 1.78 -49.91
CA VAL A 5 37.48 1.26 -49.16
C VAL A 5 37.84 0.46 -47.90
N ASN A 6 39.12 0.14 -47.62
CA ASN A 6 39.45 -0.91 -46.63
C ASN A 6 40.02 -0.43 -45.28
N GLU A 7 40.64 0.75 -45.20
CA GLU A 7 41.25 1.22 -43.93
C GLU A 7 40.22 1.84 -42.96
N ASP A 8 39.15 2.45 -43.46
CA ASP A 8 38.10 3.07 -42.65
C ASP A 8 37.21 2.01 -41.96
N ASN A 9 36.90 0.91 -42.66
CA ASN A 9 36.08 -0.19 -42.14
C ASN A 9 36.77 -0.93 -40.97
N THR A 10 38.08 -1.16 -41.07
CA THR A 10 38.85 -1.90 -40.04
C THR A 10 39.03 -1.09 -38.75
N GLN A 11 39.12 0.26 -38.85
CA GLN A 11 39.17 1.12 -37.67
C GLN A 11 37.80 1.29 -36.98
N GLY A 12 36.70 1.25 -37.74
CA GLY A 12 35.34 1.19 -37.21
C GLY A 12 35.11 -0.08 -36.39
N GLU A 13 35.41 -1.24 -36.97
CA GLU A 13 35.25 -2.56 -36.32
C GLU A 13 36.03 -2.65 -35.00
N SER A 14 37.29 -2.21 -34.95
CA SER A 14 38.09 -2.27 -33.71
C SER A 14 37.62 -1.33 -32.59
N LYS A 15 36.98 -0.19 -32.93
CA LYS A 15 36.40 0.73 -31.94
C LYS A 15 35.05 0.21 -31.46
N GLU A 16 34.25 -0.37 -32.34
CA GLU A 16 32.99 -1.04 -32.02
C GLU A 16 33.23 -2.26 -31.14
N GLU A 17 34.24 -3.09 -31.42
CA GLU A 17 34.66 -4.21 -30.58
C GLU A 17 35.08 -3.77 -29.17
N ARG A 18 35.84 -2.67 -29.04
CA ARG A 18 36.23 -2.12 -27.72
C ARG A 18 35.06 -1.50 -26.98
N GLN A 19 34.13 -0.85 -27.67
CA GLN A 19 32.91 -0.32 -27.07
C GLN A 19 31.97 -1.44 -26.63
N MET A 20 31.80 -2.48 -27.45
CA MET A 20 31.04 -3.68 -27.11
C MET A 20 31.69 -4.44 -25.95
N SER A 21 33.03 -4.52 -25.87
CA SER A 21 33.74 -5.13 -24.75
C SER A 21 33.48 -4.40 -23.43
N LYS A 22 33.45 -3.06 -23.44
CA LYS A 22 33.10 -2.23 -22.28
C LYS A 22 31.61 -2.30 -21.90
N ALA A 23 30.72 -2.35 -22.89
CA ALA A 23 29.28 -2.51 -22.66
C ALA A 23 28.96 -3.91 -22.10
N ALA A 24 29.65 -4.94 -22.59
CA ALA A 24 29.54 -6.30 -22.09
C ALA A 24 30.09 -6.44 -20.66
N SER A 25 31.23 -5.82 -20.35
CA SER A 25 31.75 -5.82 -18.98
C SER A 25 30.82 -5.08 -18.01
N LEU A 26 30.24 -3.95 -18.43
CA LEU A 26 29.28 -3.19 -17.61
C LEU A 26 27.97 -3.97 -17.41
N ALA A 27 27.48 -4.67 -18.43
CA ALA A 27 26.31 -5.54 -18.31
C ALA A 27 26.58 -6.72 -17.37
N MET A 28 27.80 -7.26 -17.37
CA MET A 28 28.22 -8.32 -16.45
C MET A 28 28.31 -7.80 -15.01
N GLU A 29 28.82 -6.59 -14.79
CA GLU A 29 28.84 -5.95 -13.46
C GLU A 29 27.42 -5.66 -12.95
N LEU A 30 26.55 -5.09 -13.79
CA LEU A 30 25.15 -4.83 -13.47
C LEU A 30 24.36 -6.11 -13.17
N SER A 31 24.59 -7.20 -13.91
CA SER A 31 23.94 -8.48 -13.63
C SER A 31 24.41 -9.10 -12.31
N LYS A 32 25.68 -8.90 -11.94
CA LYS A 32 26.24 -9.34 -10.66
C LYS A 32 25.66 -8.52 -9.49
N GLU A 33 25.54 -7.21 -9.64
CA GLU A 33 24.90 -6.36 -8.62
C GLU A 33 23.40 -6.67 -8.49
N LYS A 34 22.68 -6.85 -9.61
CA LYS A 34 21.26 -7.26 -9.60
C LYS A 34 21.08 -8.60 -8.90
N LYS A 35 21.97 -9.58 -9.17
CA LYS A 35 21.90 -10.90 -8.53
C LYS A 35 22.13 -10.81 -7.03
N ARG A 36 23.11 -10.01 -6.59
CA ARG A 36 23.34 -9.76 -5.16
C ARG A 36 22.16 -9.06 -4.49
N MET A 37 21.58 -8.05 -5.15
CA MET A 37 20.37 -7.39 -4.65
C MET A 37 19.19 -8.36 -4.55
N GLN A 38 19.04 -9.27 -5.52
CA GLN A 38 18.00 -10.30 -5.47
C GLN A 38 18.24 -11.27 -4.31
N GLU A 39 19.49 -11.67 -4.06
CA GLU A 39 19.87 -12.51 -2.92
C GLU A 39 19.60 -11.78 -1.58
N GLU A 40 19.94 -10.48 -1.47
CA GLU A 40 19.61 -9.65 -0.30
C GLU A 40 18.09 -9.49 -0.11
N PHE A 41 17.32 -9.36 -1.20
CA PHE A 41 15.86 -9.33 -1.15
C PHE A 41 15.26 -10.67 -0.72
N ASP A 42 15.75 -11.78 -1.27
CA ASP A 42 15.26 -13.13 -0.96
C ASP A 42 15.61 -13.52 0.50
N GLU A 43 16.78 -13.08 1.00
CA GLU A 43 17.17 -13.25 2.41
C GLU A 43 16.33 -12.38 3.36
N LEU A 44 16.01 -11.15 2.96
CA LEU A 44 15.07 -10.29 3.69
C LEU A 44 13.65 -10.86 3.67
N GLN A 45 13.22 -11.48 2.57
CA GLN A 45 11.91 -12.11 2.44
C GLN A 45 11.84 -13.39 3.28
N ALA A 46 12.90 -14.20 3.32
CA ALA A 46 13.01 -15.36 4.19
C ALA A 46 13.01 -14.97 5.67
N GLN A 47 13.73 -13.89 6.05
CA GLN A 47 13.65 -13.33 7.39
C GLN A 47 12.26 -12.77 7.70
N PHE A 48 11.58 -12.15 6.74
CA PHE A 48 10.21 -11.69 6.92
C PHE A 48 9.23 -12.84 7.10
N GLU A 49 9.40 -13.95 6.38
CA GLU A 49 8.58 -15.17 6.55
C GLU A 49 8.86 -15.90 7.86
N GLU A 50 10.11 -15.90 8.34
CA GLU A 50 10.50 -16.48 9.62
C GLU A 50 10.10 -15.60 10.83
N VAL A 51 10.14 -14.27 10.66
CA VAL A 51 9.84 -13.26 11.70
C VAL A 51 8.41 -12.72 11.60
N SER A 52 7.60 -13.15 10.64
CA SER A 52 6.16 -12.88 10.64
C SER A 52 5.41 -14.04 11.32
N PRO A 53 5.24 -14.01 12.65
CA PRO A 53 4.19 -14.82 13.25
C PRO A 53 2.90 -14.45 12.52
N SER A 54 2.24 -15.45 11.94
CA SER A 54 1.08 -15.32 11.05
C SER A 54 -0.19 -14.85 11.78
N THR A 55 -0.06 -13.97 12.77
CA THR A 55 -1.07 -13.07 13.32
C THR A 55 -0.33 -12.05 14.20
N PRO A 56 -0.46 -10.72 14.00
CA PRO A 56 -0.17 -9.78 15.07
C PRO A 56 -1.28 -9.95 16.13
N SER A 57 -1.17 -10.98 16.96
CA SER A 57 -2.00 -11.15 18.14
C SER A 57 -1.29 -10.44 19.28
N GLY A 58 -1.72 -9.20 19.57
CA GLY A 58 -1.31 -8.49 20.79
C GLY A 58 -1.15 -6.97 20.66
N GLY A 59 -1.16 -6.41 19.45
CA GLY A 59 -1.12 -4.96 19.29
C GLY A 59 -2.47 -4.28 19.60
N PRO A 60 -2.48 -3.02 20.05
CA PRO A 60 -3.72 -2.24 20.27
C PRO A 60 -4.59 -2.15 19.01
N ASP A 61 -4.01 -2.37 17.83
CA ASP A 61 -4.71 -2.43 16.54
C ASP A 61 -5.72 -3.59 16.45
N SER A 62 -5.47 -4.73 17.11
CA SER A 62 -6.38 -5.88 17.10
C SER A 62 -7.66 -5.59 17.93
N TYR A 63 -7.51 -4.99 19.11
CA TYR A 63 -8.66 -4.58 19.93
C TYR A 63 -9.47 -3.47 19.27
N LEU A 64 -8.80 -2.51 18.63
CA LEU A 64 -9.47 -1.42 17.91
C LEU A 64 -10.35 -1.94 16.76
N LYS A 65 -9.92 -2.98 16.05
CA LYS A 65 -10.71 -3.63 14.99
C LYS A 65 -12.00 -4.19 15.55
N TRP A 66 -11.91 -4.99 16.62
CA TRP A 66 -13.09 -5.61 17.21
C TRP A 66 -14.04 -4.58 17.81
N ILE A 67 -13.52 -3.60 18.57
CA ILE A 67 -14.34 -2.51 19.12
C ILE A 67 -15.01 -1.71 18.00
N GLY A 68 -14.28 -1.41 16.93
CA GLY A 68 -14.80 -0.72 15.74
C GLY A 68 -15.91 -1.50 15.04
N VAL A 69 -15.72 -2.81 14.82
CA VAL A 69 -16.73 -3.69 14.21
C VAL A 69 -17.97 -3.79 15.08
N PHE A 70 -17.81 -4.06 16.37
CA PHE A 70 -18.95 -4.16 17.30
C PHE A 70 -19.74 -2.86 17.36
N SER A 71 -19.06 -1.71 17.49
CA SER A 71 -19.70 -0.40 17.52
C SER A 71 -20.42 -0.07 16.20
N ALA A 72 -19.81 -0.38 15.05
CA ALA A 72 -20.41 -0.10 13.75
C ALA A 72 -21.66 -0.97 13.49
N VAL A 73 -21.60 -2.26 13.82
CA VAL A 73 -22.74 -3.19 13.67
C VAL A 73 -23.88 -2.79 14.60
N LEU A 74 -23.59 -2.43 15.86
CA LEU A 74 -24.57 -1.90 16.80
C LEU A 74 -25.19 -0.59 16.28
N GLY A 75 -24.38 0.30 15.71
CA GLY A 75 -24.85 1.55 15.12
C GLY A 75 -25.84 1.35 13.98
N ILE A 76 -25.50 0.47 13.02
CA ILE A 76 -26.39 0.12 11.90
C ILE A 76 -27.67 -0.54 12.42
N PHE A 77 -27.56 -1.44 13.40
CA PHE A 77 -28.72 -2.10 14.00
C PHE A 77 -29.67 -1.09 14.67
N LEU A 78 -29.14 -0.19 15.51
CA LEU A 78 -29.91 0.86 16.18
C LEU A 78 -30.59 1.81 15.19
N GLN A 79 -29.91 2.12 14.08
CA GLN A 79 -30.46 2.96 13.03
C GLN A 79 -31.65 2.30 12.32
N ASN A 80 -31.59 0.99 12.08
CA ASN A 80 -32.71 0.22 11.53
C ASN A 80 -33.84 -0.02 12.57
N ALA A 81 -33.53 0.00 13.87
CA ALA A 81 -34.51 -0.12 14.95
C ALA A 81 -35.30 1.17 15.22
N GLY A 82 -35.08 2.24 14.46
CA GLY A 82 -35.76 3.53 14.60
C GLY A 82 -35.08 4.53 15.55
N LEU A 83 -33.97 4.12 16.19
CA LEU A 83 -33.14 4.99 17.04
C LEU A 83 -32.01 5.63 16.22
N SER A 84 -32.38 6.36 15.16
CA SER A 84 -31.43 6.86 14.16
C SER A 84 -30.32 7.74 14.73
N ILE A 85 -30.61 8.63 15.69
CA ILE A 85 -29.61 9.54 16.28
C ILE A 85 -28.52 8.76 17.01
N PHE A 86 -28.92 7.83 17.88
CA PHE A 86 -27.97 6.99 18.61
C PHE A 86 -27.20 6.07 17.67
N GLY A 87 -27.90 5.44 16.70
CA GLY A 87 -27.26 4.59 15.70
C GLY A 87 -26.18 5.31 14.88
N GLN A 88 -26.43 6.57 14.49
CA GLN A 88 -25.48 7.42 13.77
C GLN A 88 -24.24 7.76 14.60
N LEU A 89 -24.42 8.08 15.89
CA LEU A 89 -23.30 8.34 16.80
C LEU A 89 -22.41 7.10 16.98
N PHE A 90 -23.02 5.93 17.22
CA PHE A 90 -22.29 4.66 17.34
C PHE A 90 -21.57 4.27 16.04
N TYR A 91 -22.17 4.55 14.89
CA TYR A 91 -21.56 4.34 13.58
C TYR A 91 -20.33 5.24 13.37
N ILE A 92 -20.41 6.53 13.71
CA ILE A 92 -19.28 7.47 13.59
C ILE A 92 -18.10 7.05 14.48
N VAL A 93 -18.36 6.59 15.71
CA VAL A 93 -17.31 6.06 16.60
C VAL A 93 -16.66 4.80 16.01
N GLY A 94 -17.46 3.91 15.43
CA GLY A 94 -16.96 2.74 14.70
C GLY A 94 -16.08 3.14 13.50
N ALA A 95 -16.49 4.16 12.74
CA ALA A 95 -15.75 4.64 11.59
C ALA A 95 -14.42 5.35 11.96
N ILE A 96 -14.38 6.08 13.07
CA ILE A 96 -13.13 6.65 13.62
C ILE A 96 -12.14 5.53 13.99
N SER A 97 -12.64 4.49 14.64
CA SER A 97 -11.83 3.32 15.02
C SER A 97 -11.27 2.61 13.78
N TRP A 98 -12.07 2.43 12.73
CA TRP A 98 -11.61 1.87 11.44
C TRP A 98 -10.64 2.78 10.68
N THR A 99 -10.82 4.10 10.77
CA THR A 99 -9.89 5.07 10.19
C THR A 99 -8.53 4.98 10.88
N ALA A 100 -8.50 4.82 12.21
CA ALA A 100 -7.28 4.57 12.96
C ALA A 100 -6.58 3.26 12.53
N VAL A 101 -7.33 2.18 12.32
CA VAL A 101 -6.78 0.93 11.74
C VAL A 101 -6.19 1.16 10.35
N GLY A 102 -6.84 1.97 9.51
CA GLY A 102 -6.31 2.37 8.20
C GLY A 102 -4.95 3.09 8.31
N PHE A 103 -4.76 3.95 9.30
CA PHE A 103 -3.45 4.56 9.58
C PHE A 103 -2.40 3.53 9.99
N TYR A 104 -2.76 2.56 10.86
CA TYR A 104 -1.86 1.49 11.28
C TYR A 104 -1.42 0.59 10.12
N TRP A 105 -2.30 0.35 9.16
CA TRP A 105 -2.03 -0.52 8.01
C TRP A 105 -1.44 0.23 6.80
N ASN A 106 -1.27 1.56 6.91
CA ASN A 106 -0.91 2.45 5.80
C ASN A 106 -1.81 2.29 4.54
N ASP A 107 -3.02 1.77 4.73
CA ASP A 107 -3.95 1.44 3.65
C ASP A 107 -4.90 2.62 3.38
N LYS A 108 -4.65 3.31 2.27
CA LYS A 108 -5.46 4.45 1.83
C LYS A 108 -6.89 4.06 1.48
N ALA A 109 -7.13 2.84 1.01
CA ALA A 109 -8.46 2.37 0.65
C ALA A 109 -9.33 2.21 1.90
N VAL A 110 -8.78 1.63 2.98
CA VAL A 110 -9.49 1.52 4.26
C VAL A 110 -9.77 2.90 4.84
N MET A 111 -8.79 3.82 4.83
CA MET A 111 -8.96 5.17 5.35
C MET A 111 -10.07 5.95 4.62
N LEU A 112 -10.08 5.92 3.27
CA LEU A 112 -11.12 6.61 2.50
C LEU A 112 -12.47 5.91 2.64
N GLY A 113 -12.46 4.58 2.69
CA GLY A 113 -13.64 3.75 2.87
C GLY A 113 -14.37 3.98 4.19
N SER A 114 -13.67 4.41 5.26
CA SER A 114 -14.30 4.74 6.55
C SER A 114 -14.67 6.23 6.68
N VAL A 115 -13.86 7.15 6.15
CA VAL A 115 -14.09 8.61 6.33
C VAL A 115 -15.22 9.15 5.46
N ILE A 116 -15.37 8.68 4.21
CA ILE A 116 -16.43 9.13 3.30
C ILE A 116 -17.82 8.81 3.87
N PRO A 117 -18.15 7.56 4.23
CA PRO A 117 -19.45 7.25 4.80
C PRO A 117 -19.62 7.89 6.18
N ALA A 118 -18.58 8.00 7.02
CA ALA A 118 -18.68 8.72 8.29
C ALA A 118 -19.13 10.17 8.10
N THR A 119 -18.59 10.86 7.09
CA THR A 119 -18.95 12.23 6.75
C THR A 119 -20.40 12.33 6.27
N ALA A 120 -20.86 11.37 5.45
CA ALA A 120 -22.25 11.30 5.01
C ALA A 120 -23.21 11.06 6.19
N THR A 121 -22.85 10.17 7.12
CA THR A 121 -23.62 9.90 8.33
C THR A 121 -23.66 11.11 9.26
N ALA A 122 -22.54 11.83 9.43
CA ALA A 122 -22.48 13.06 10.21
C ALA A 122 -23.34 14.18 9.62
N MET A 123 -23.37 14.31 8.28
CA MET A 123 -24.26 15.24 7.60
C MET A 123 -25.73 14.88 7.87
N ASN A 124 -26.09 13.60 7.82
CA ASN A 124 -27.47 13.17 8.10
C ASN A 124 -27.85 13.42 9.57
N LEU A 125 -26.92 13.23 10.50
CA LEU A 125 -27.10 13.54 11.92
C LEU A 125 -27.37 15.04 12.15
N MET A 126 -26.57 15.91 11.52
CA MET A 126 -26.74 17.36 11.58
C MET A 126 -28.11 17.78 11.03
N GLN A 127 -28.50 17.24 9.87
CA GLN A 127 -29.82 17.53 9.29
C GLN A 127 -30.96 17.09 10.20
N ASN A 128 -30.92 15.87 10.73
CA ASN A 128 -31.97 15.36 11.62
C ASN A 128 -32.07 16.09 12.95
N THR A 129 -30.96 16.64 13.44
CA THR A 129 -30.90 17.33 14.74
C THR A 129 -31.27 18.82 14.62
N PHE A 130 -30.83 19.51 13.57
CA PHE A 130 -31.05 20.95 13.41
C PHE A 130 -32.29 21.34 12.60
N ILE A 131 -32.78 20.51 11.67
CA ILE A 131 -33.90 20.88 10.78
C ILE A 131 -35.27 20.47 11.38
N LYS A 132 -35.27 19.73 12.50
CA LYS A 132 -36.49 19.30 13.21
C LYS A 132 -36.87 20.19 14.41
N PHE A 133 -36.15 21.28 14.66
CA PHE A 133 -36.51 22.31 15.64
C PHE A 133 -37.12 23.53 14.95
#